data_AF-A0A4R4PHD4-F1
#
_entry.id   AF-A0A4R4PHD4-F1
#
_cell.length_a   1.000
_cell.length_b   1.000
_cell.length_c   1.000
_cell.angle_alpha   90.00
_cell.angle_beta   90.00
_cell.angle_gamma   90.00
#
_symmetry.space_group_name_H-M   'P 1'
#
loop_
_entity.id
_entity.type
_entity.pdbx_description
1 polymer ?
#
loop_
_entity_poly.entity_id
_entity_poly.type
_entity_poly.pdbx_seq_one_letter_code
_entity_poly.pdbx_strand_id
1 'polypeptide(L)'
;MARFRGRLHDARTATVLGRWLGLAIAVCFLTGLASHVLQTPPDWLAPRLPSRPVWGYRLTQGLHVSTGIVAVPLLLAKLWSVSPALFQWPPVRSVRHALERASVAVLVAAALLELALGLVNIAQWYPWPFSFRRTHWALAWVLMGATLLHVAVKAPDIARHWRRRRADPDAADRRSLLRGVGAAAGVLTLVTAGQSVPALRPLTLLAPRRPDASAQGVPVNRTAAQAGVGRLAVERWRLVVLGPRGYALTLDELRALPQHTARLPIACVEGWSVSADWTGVRLRDLLDRAGAPGDARVRVVSAQSRGAYRTTEMGPTYARDGLTLLALRLNGSVLSPDHGFPARIIAPNRPGVLQTKWVTRIEVMAR
;
A
#
# COMPACT_ATOMS: atom_id res chain seq x y z
N MET A 1 31.81 -17.28 -13.39
CA MET A 1 30.56 -17.09 -14.17
C MET A 1 30.07 -18.44 -14.66
N ALA A 2 28.87 -18.87 -14.25
CA ALA A 2 28.29 -20.12 -14.75
C ALA A 2 27.93 -19.95 -16.24
N ARG A 3 28.54 -20.75 -17.12
CA ARG A 3 28.18 -20.83 -18.55
C ARG A 3 26.92 -21.69 -18.67
N PHE A 4 25.77 -21.08 -18.93
CA PHE A 4 24.56 -21.80 -19.33
C PHE A 4 24.80 -22.45 -20.70
N ARG A 5 24.62 -23.77 -20.80
CA ARG A 5 24.82 -24.55 -22.05
C ARG A 5 23.49 -24.96 -22.70
N GLY A 6 22.38 -24.93 -21.96
CA GLY A 6 21.05 -25.37 -22.40
C GLY A 6 20.17 -24.34 -23.10
N ARG A 7 19.11 -24.80 -23.79
CA ARG A 7 18.10 -23.94 -24.45
C ARG A 7 17.04 -23.50 -23.43
N LEU A 8 17.37 -22.55 -22.57
CA LEU A 8 16.46 -22.07 -21.51
C LEU A 8 15.32 -21.15 -22.00
N HIS A 9 15.32 -20.78 -23.28
CA HIS A 9 14.19 -20.11 -23.95
C HIS A 9 13.12 -21.12 -24.38
N ASP A 10 12.63 -21.92 -23.43
CA ASP A 10 11.68 -23.00 -23.68
C ASP A 10 10.34 -22.77 -22.96
N ALA A 11 9.32 -23.49 -23.42
CA ALA A 11 7.98 -23.42 -22.84
C ALA A 11 7.98 -23.79 -21.35
N ARG A 12 8.83 -24.72 -20.92
CA ARG A 12 8.90 -25.17 -19.52
C ARG A 12 9.35 -24.05 -18.60
N THR A 13 10.48 -23.41 -18.91
CA THR A 13 11.02 -22.29 -18.13
C THR A 13 10.02 -21.14 -18.11
N ALA A 14 9.46 -20.81 -19.27
CA ALA A 14 8.44 -19.78 -19.40
C ALA A 14 7.18 -20.06 -18.56
N THR A 15 6.71 -21.31 -18.48
CA THR A 15 5.54 -21.70 -17.67
C THR A 15 5.85 -21.64 -16.17
N VAL A 16 7.02 -22.12 -15.73
CA VAL A 16 7.38 -22.08 -14.30
C VAL A 16 7.51 -20.64 -13.80
N LEU A 17 8.25 -19.81 -14.52
CA LEU A 17 8.37 -18.38 -14.20
C LEU A 17 7.02 -17.67 -14.28
N GLY A 18 6.19 -18.02 -15.26
CA GLY A 18 4.84 -17.48 -15.42
C GLY A 18 3.93 -17.80 -14.23
N ARG A 19 4.07 -18.97 -13.59
CA ARG A 19 3.31 -19.32 -12.38
C ARG A 19 3.71 -18.46 -11.19
N TRP A 20 5.01 -18.26 -10.98
CA TRP A 20 5.51 -17.41 -9.89
C TRP A 20 5.09 -15.96 -10.09
N LEU A 21 5.23 -15.45 -11.31
CA LEU A 21 4.80 -14.09 -11.66
C LEU A 21 3.29 -13.93 -11.55
N GLY A 22 2.50 -14.90 -12.02
CA GLY A 22 1.05 -14.88 -11.92
C GLY A 22 0.57 -14.89 -10.47
N LEU A 23 1.21 -15.66 -9.60
CA LEU A 23 0.95 -15.63 -8.15
C LEU A 23 1.28 -14.26 -7.55
N ALA A 24 2.42 -13.67 -7.92
CA ALA A 24 2.80 -12.33 -7.45
C ALA A 24 1.78 -11.26 -7.89
N ILE A 25 1.34 -11.29 -9.16
CA ILE A 25 0.29 -10.40 -9.69
C ILE A 25 -1.01 -10.58 -8.90
N ALA A 26 -1.43 -11.83 -8.64
CA ALA A 26 -2.65 -12.11 -7.88
C ALA A 26 -2.58 -11.58 -6.44
N VAL A 27 -1.45 -11.80 -5.74
CA VAL A 27 -1.24 -11.28 -4.39
C VAL A 27 -1.27 -9.75 -4.38
N CYS A 28 -0.55 -9.09 -5.30
CA CYS A 28 -0.59 -7.63 -5.43
C CYS A 28 -2.01 -7.12 -5.74
N PHE A 29 -2.74 -7.76 -6.64
CA PHE A 29 -4.09 -7.37 -6.99
C PHE A 29 -5.06 -7.48 -5.80
N LEU A 30 -5.06 -8.60 -5.08
CA LEU A 30 -5.94 -8.83 -3.94
C LEU A 30 -5.62 -7.89 -2.77
N THR A 31 -4.34 -7.70 -2.47
CA THR A 31 -3.91 -6.75 -1.43
C THR A 31 -4.17 -5.30 -1.83
N GLY A 32 -4.06 -4.98 -3.13
CA GLY A 32 -4.42 -3.68 -3.70
C GLY A 32 -5.92 -3.40 -3.60
N LEU A 33 -6.78 -4.39 -3.87
CA LEU A 33 -8.23 -4.32 -3.64
C LEU A 33 -8.55 -4.05 -2.17
N ALA A 34 -7.91 -4.76 -1.24
CA ALA A 34 -8.08 -4.51 0.19
C ALA A 34 -7.65 -3.08 0.58
N SER A 35 -6.52 -2.60 0.06
CA SER A 35 -6.02 -1.23 0.28
C SER A 35 -6.96 -0.17 -0.31
N HIS A 36 -7.56 -0.44 -1.47
CA HIS A 36 -8.55 0.43 -2.10
C HIS A 36 -9.83 0.51 -1.28
N VAL A 37 -10.39 -0.64 -0.86
CA VAL A 37 -11.61 -0.70 -0.05
C VAL A 37 -11.44 0.01 1.29
N LEU A 38 -10.26 -0.07 1.93
CA LEU A 38 -9.99 0.65 3.17
C LEU A 38 -9.85 2.17 2.98
N GLN A 39 -9.42 2.61 1.79
CA GLN A 39 -9.27 4.03 1.47
C GLN A 39 -10.56 4.68 0.95
N THR A 40 -11.33 3.92 0.17
CA THR A 40 -12.54 4.36 -0.53
C THR A 40 -13.62 3.26 -0.40
N PRO A 41 -14.12 3.00 0.81
CA PRO A 41 -15.11 1.95 1.00
C PRO A 41 -16.42 2.28 0.28
N PRO A 42 -17.10 1.29 -0.30
CA PRO A 42 -18.47 1.49 -0.73
C PRO A 42 -19.38 1.77 0.48
N ASP A 43 -20.44 2.53 0.29
CA ASP A 43 -21.28 3.08 1.38
C ASP A 43 -21.82 1.99 2.32
N TRP A 44 -22.18 0.82 1.78
CA TRP A 44 -22.68 -0.30 2.57
C TRP A 44 -21.60 -0.95 3.44
N LEU A 45 -20.31 -0.84 3.07
CA LEU A 45 -19.20 -1.45 3.80
C LEU A 45 -18.51 -0.45 4.73
N ALA A 46 -18.56 0.84 4.42
CA ALA A 46 -17.90 1.89 5.19
C ALA A 46 -18.17 1.84 6.71
N PRO A 47 -19.40 1.53 7.20
CA PRO A 47 -19.66 1.40 8.63
C PRO A 47 -19.08 0.14 9.28
N ARG A 48 -18.84 -0.90 8.47
CA ARG A 48 -18.51 -2.28 8.90
C ARG A 48 -17.04 -2.64 8.70
N LEU A 49 -16.22 -1.70 8.24
CA LEU A 49 -14.79 -1.92 8.07
C LEU A 49 -14.13 -2.33 9.39
N PRO A 50 -13.32 -3.41 9.41
CA PRO A 50 -12.80 -3.96 10.64
C PRO A 50 -11.67 -3.08 11.20
N SER A 51 -11.74 -2.76 12.49
CA SER A 51 -10.65 -2.07 13.22
C SER A 51 -9.60 -3.03 13.78
N ARG A 52 -9.77 -4.35 13.59
CA ARG A 52 -8.91 -5.41 14.10
C ARG A 52 -8.58 -6.44 13.00
N PRO A 53 -7.44 -7.17 13.12
CA PRO A 53 -6.36 -6.92 14.08
C PRO A 53 -5.69 -5.56 13.83
N VAL A 54 -5.13 -4.93 14.86
CA VAL A 54 -4.60 -3.54 14.76
C VAL A 54 -3.48 -3.39 13.71
N TRP A 55 -2.82 -4.50 13.38
CA TRP A 55 -1.74 -4.61 12.40
C TRP A 55 -2.21 -5.05 10.99
N GLY A 56 -3.50 -5.30 10.76
CA GLY A 56 -3.99 -5.89 9.51
C GLY A 56 -3.55 -5.13 8.26
N TYR A 57 -3.72 -3.82 8.23
CA TYR A 57 -3.30 -2.98 7.11
C TYR A 57 -1.79 -2.96 6.90
N ARG A 58 -1.00 -3.01 7.98
CA ARG A 58 0.47 -3.18 7.89
C ARG A 58 0.80 -4.47 7.14
N LEU A 59 0.12 -5.57 7.46
CA LEU A 59 0.38 -6.86 6.82
C LEU A 59 0.01 -6.79 5.34
N THR A 60 -1.22 -6.37 5.00
CA THR A 60 -1.69 -6.36 3.61
C THR A 60 -0.88 -5.40 2.74
N GLN A 61 -0.56 -4.20 3.24
CA GLN A 61 0.26 -3.23 2.51
C GLN A 61 1.72 -3.68 2.38
N GLY A 62 2.27 -4.32 3.43
CA GLY A 62 3.61 -4.90 3.36
C GLY A 62 3.73 -6.03 2.35
N LEU A 63 2.74 -6.94 2.32
CA LEU A 63 2.63 -7.99 1.31
C LEU A 63 2.54 -7.40 -0.10
N HIS A 64 1.72 -6.37 -0.29
CA HIS A 64 1.55 -5.70 -1.59
C HIS A 64 2.89 -5.17 -2.13
N VAL A 65 3.59 -4.37 -1.31
CA VAL A 65 4.83 -3.70 -1.74
C VAL A 65 5.98 -4.70 -1.91
N SER A 66 6.18 -5.60 -0.95
CA SER A 66 7.25 -6.62 -1.05
C SER A 66 7.03 -7.56 -2.26
N THR A 67 5.79 -7.99 -2.50
CA THR A 67 5.46 -8.83 -3.66
C THR A 67 5.64 -8.07 -4.98
N GLY A 68 5.27 -6.79 -5.04
CA GLY A 68 5.50 -5.94 -6.20
C GLY A 68 6.99 -5.82 -6.53
N ILE A 69 7.84 -5.64 -5.51
CA ILE A 69 9.29 -5.60 -5.68
C ILE A 69 9.84 -6.95 -6.17
N VAL A 70 9.37 -8.07 -5.60
CA VAL A 70 9.74 -9.43 -6.03
C VAL A 70 9.29 -9.74 -7.46
N ALA A 71 8.18 -9.15 -7.91
CA ALA A 71 7.69 -9.34 -9.28
C ALA A 71 8.65 -8.78 -10.34
N VAL A 72 9.56 -7.86 -9.99
CA VAL A 72 10.55 -7.27 -10.92
C VAL A 72 11.51 -8.34 -11.49
N PRO A 73 12.32 -9.06 -10.68
CA PRO A 73 13.19 -10.11 -11.22
C PRO A 73 12.40 -11.26 -11.86
N LEU A 74 11.18 -11.57 -11.38
CA LEU A 74 10.31 -12.57 -11.99
C LEU A 74 9.88 -12.16 -13.41
N LEU A 75 9.46 -10.90 -13.59
CA LEU A 75 9.07 -10.35 -14.89
C LEU A 75 10.27 -10.31 -15.84
N LEU A 76 11.43 -9.84 -15.37
CA LEU A 76 12.65 -9.80 -16.20
C LEU A 76 13.08 -11.20 -16.65
N ALA A 77 13.09 -12.18 -15.74
CA ALA A 77 13.39 -13.57 -16.09
C ALA A 77 12.35 -14.15 -17.07
N LYS A 78 11.06 -13.83 -16.86
CA LYS A 78 9.98 -14.25 -17.76
C LYS A 78 10.16 -13.65 -19.16
N LEU A 79 10.39 -12.35 -19.27
CA LEU A 79 10.63 -11.66 -20.55
C LEU A 79 11.87 -12.18 -21.26
N TRP A 80 12.95 -12.43 -20.52
CA TRP A 80 14.14 -13.07 -21.05
C TRP A 80 13.81 -14.47 -21.61
N SER A 81 13.11 -15.32 -20.86
CA SER A 81 12.78 -16.68 -21.32
C SER A 81 11.95 -16.70 -22.62
N VAL A 82 11.13 -15.68 -22.86
CA VAL A 82 10.27 -15.60 -24.06
C VAL A 82 10.79 -14.64 -25.13
N SER A 83 11.94 -14.00 -24.94
CA SER A 83 12.42 -12.94 -25.84
C SER A 83 12.56 -13.38 -27.31
N PRO A 84 13.00 -14.60 -27.67
CA PRO A 84 13.07 -14.99 -29.08
C PRO A 84 11.69 -15.04 -29.74
N ALA A 85 10.64 -15.39 -28.99
CA ALA A 85 9.26 -15.39 -29.50
C ALA A 85 8.70 -13.97 -29.66
N LEU A 86 9.17 -13.01 -28.85
CA LEU A 86 8.79 -11.61 -28.97
C LEU A 86 9.33 -10.98 -30.26
N PHE A 87 10.54 -11.37 -30.71
CA PHE A 87 11.22 -10.79 -31.87
C PHE A 87 11.25 -11.69 -33.11
N GLN A 88 10.34 -12.66 -33.22
CA GLN A 88 10.28 -13.55 -34.38
C GLN A 88 9.89 -12.83 -35.69
N TRP A 89 10.45 -13.27 -36.81
CA TRP A 89 10.11 -12.82 -38.17
C TRP A 89 9.46 -13.97 -38.99
N PRO A 90 8.44 -13.71 -39.83
CA PRO A 90 7.69 -12.46 -39.95
C PRO A 90 6.90 -12.13 -38.66
N PRO A 91 6.68 -10.85 -38.36
CA PRO A 91 6.12 -10.42 -37.07
C PRO A 91 4.65 -10.81 -36.93
N VAL A 92 3.92 -10.89 -38.05
CA VAL A 92 2.54 -11.33 -38.13
C VAL A 92 2.45 -12.40 -39.22
N ARG A 93 1.71 -13.47 -38.93
CA ARG A 93 1.51 -14.61 -39.85
C ARG A 93 0.06 -14.78 -40.26
N SER A 94 -0.87 -14.23 -39.48
CA SER A 94 -2.31 -14.25 -39.69
C SER A 94 -2.98 -13.23 -38.76
N VAL A 95 -4.25 -12.90 -39.01
CA VAL A 95 -5.05 -12.03 -38.14
C VAL A 95 -5.10 -12.58 -36.70
N ARG A 96 -5.31 -13.90 -36.56
CA ARG A 96 -5.29 -14.57 -35.24
C ARG A 96 -3.95 -14.37 -34.52
N HIS A 97 -2.84 -14.53 -35.24
CA HIS A 97 -1.51 -14.32 -34.68
C HIS A 97 -1.28 -12.85 -34.31
N ALA A 98 -1.80 -11.90 -35.10
CA ALA A 98 -1.75 -10.47 -34.78
C ALA A 98 -2.48 -10.15 -33.46
N LEU A 99 -3.71 -10.67 -33.30
CA LEU A 99 -4.51 -10.49 -32.08
C LEU A 99 -3.84 -11.11 -30.86
N GLU A 100 -3.26 -12.29 -31.00
CA GLU A 100 -2.49 -12.93 -29.92
C GLU A 100 -1.29 -12.06 -29.51
N ARG A 101 -0.52 -11.55 -30.47
CA ARG A 101 0.62 -10.65 -30.19
C ARG A 101 0.18 -9.33 -29.58
N ALA A 102 -0.92 -8.75 -30.03
CA ALA A 102 -1.49 -7.54 -29.44
C ALA A 102 -1.87 -7.76 -27.97
N SER A 103 -2.51 -8.90 -27.65
CA SER A 103 -2.84 -9.23 -26.26
C SER A 103 -1.59 -9.39 -25.37
N VAL A 104 -0.52 -9.98 -25.91
CA VAL A 104 0.76 -10.09 -25.20
C VAL A 104 1.41 -8.72 -25.03
N ALA A 105 1.36 -7.85 -26.04
CA ALA A 105 1.89 -6.50 -25.95
C ALA A 105 1.19 -5.69 -24.84
N VAL A 106 -0.15 -5.78 -24.74
CA VAL A 106 -0.92 -5.16 -23.64
C VAL A 106 -0.50 -5.72 -22.29
N LEU A 107 -0.37 -7.05 -22.16
CA LEU A 107 0.08 -7.67 -20.91
C LEU A 107 1.47 -7.19 -20.49
N VAL A 108 2.44 -7.18 -21.42
CA VAL A 108 3.82 -6.77 -21.15
C VAL A 108 3.88 -5.28 -20.79
N ALA A 109 3.21 -4.42 -21.56
CA ALA A 109 3.16 -3.00 -21.29
C ALA A 109 2.50 -2.70 -19.94
N ALA A 110 1.37 -3.35 -19.63
CA ALA A 110 0.69 -3.18 -18.36
C ALA A 110 1.56 -3.64 -17.19
N ALA A 111 2.22 -4.80 -17.29
CA ALA A 111 3.09 -5.32 -16.24
C ALA A 111 4.29 -4.41 -15.97
N LEU A 112 4.96 -3.94 -17.03
CA LEU A 112 6.09 -3.03 -16.91
C LEU A 112 5.68 -1.68 -16.31
N LEU A 113 4.59 -1.09 -16.81
CA LEU A 113 4.11 0.20 -16.34
C LEU A 113 3.61 0.12 -14.89
N GLU A 114 2.91 -0.94 -14.51
CA GLU A 114 2.38 -1.15 -13.14
C GLU A 114 3.52 -1.23 -12.13
N LEU A 115 4.56 -2.03 -12.42
CA LEU A 115 5.72 -2.16 -11.55
C LEU A 115 6.54 -0.86 -11.52
N ALA A 116 6.73 -0.18 -12.66
CA ALA A 116 7.44 1.08 -12.71
C ALA A 116 6.75 2.16 -11.88
N LEU A 117 5.43 2.33 -12.02
CA LEU A 117 4.65 3.27 -11.22
C LEU A 117 4.74 2.94 -9.72
N GLY A 118 4.64 1.66 -9.36
CA GLY A 118 4.77 1.21 -7.98
C GLY A 118 6.14 1.54 -7.36
N LEU A 119 7.23 1.23 -8.08
CA LEU A 119 8.60 1.53 -7.63
C LEU A 119 8.85 3.03 -7.48
N VAL A 120 8.39 3.82 -8.46
CA VAL A 120 8.56 5.27 -8.46
C VAL A 120 7.72 5.92 -7.35
N ASN A 121 6.55 5.36 -7.01
CA ASN A 121 5.76 5.77 -5.84
C ASN A 121 6.48 5.51 -4.51
N ILE A 122 7.19 4.38 -4.37
CA ILE A 122 8.01 4.10 -3.18
C ILE A 122 9.13 5.15 -3.03
N ALA A 123 9.66 5.64 -4.15
CA ALA A 123 10.66 6.71 -4.20
C ALA A 123 10.08 8.13 -4.02
N GLN A 124 8.76 8.28 -3.89
CA GLN A 124 8.04 9.57 -3.86
C GLN A 124 8.32 10.52 -5.03
N TRP A 125 8.76 9.99 -6.15
CA TRP A 125 9.04 10.78 -7.33
C TRP A 125 7.82 10.76 -8.23
N TYR A 126 7.13 11.88 -8.44
CA TYR A 126 5.95 11.92 -9.32
C TYR A 126 6.20 12.90 -10.47
N PRO A 127 6.99 12.51 -11.50
CA PRO A 127 7.30 13.37 -12.63
C PRO A 127 6.12 13.59 -13.59
N TRP A 128 4.90 13.19 -13.19
CA TRP A 128 3.71 13.22 -14.03
C TRP A 128 2.56 14.00 -13.36
N PRO A 129 1.63 14.56 -14.17
CA PRO A 129 0.52 15.36 -13.65
C PRO A 129 -0.69 14.52 -13.20
N PHE A 130 -0.72 13.22 -13.51
CA PHE A 130 -1.87 12.36 -13.21
C PHE A 130 -1.83 11.78 -11.79
N SER A 131 -2.99 11.31 -11.31
CA SER A 131 -3.08 10.71 -9.98
C SER A 131 -2.55 9.28 -9.99
N PHE A 132 -1.43 9.06 -9.29
CA PHE A 132 -0.88 7.72 -9.09
C PHE A 132 -1.95 6.70 -8.66
N ARG A 133 -2.75 7.01 -7.62
CA ARG A 133 -3.76 6.08 -7.10
C ARG A 133 -4.80 5.67 -8.14
N ARG A 134 -5.31 6.62 -8.93
CA ARG A 134 -6.34 6.32 -9.95
C ARG A 134 -5.73 5.52 -11.10
N THR A 135 -4.56 5.93 -11.57
CA THR A 135 -3.87 5.26 -12.68
C THR A 135 -3.46 3.84 -12.29
N HIS A 136 -2.81 3.68 -11.12
CA HIS A 136 -2.37 2.38 -10.62
C HIS A 136 -3.55 1.44 -10.39
N TRP A 137 -4.67 1.94 -9.84
CA TRP A 137 -5.89 1.14 -9.70
C TRP A 137 -6.46 0.66 -11.05
N ALA A 138 -6.58 1.55 -12.03
CA ALA A 138 -7.09 1.19 -13.34
C ALA A 138 -6.17 0.19 -14.06
N LEU A 139 -4.85 0.42 -13.97
CA LEU A 139 -3.85 -0.43 -14.59
C LEU A 139 -3.78 -1.82 -13.95
N ALA A 140 -4.02 -1.96 -12.64
CA ALA A 140 -4.14 -3.25 -11.97
C ALA A 140 -5.25 -4.13 -12.58
N TRP A 141 -6.40 -3.55 -12.95
CA TRP A 141 -7.48 -4.27 -13.63
C TRP A 141 -7.11 -4.68 -15.05
N VAL A 142 -6.44 -3.79 -15.80
CA VAL A 142 -5.92 -4.11 -17.13
C VAL A 142 -4.91 -5.25 -17.06
N LEU A 143 -3.96 -5.20 -16.12
CA LEU A 143 -2.95 -6.24 -15.91
C LEU A 143 -3.58 -7.57 -15.50
N MET A 144 -4.53 -7.56 -14.56
CA MET A 144 -5.22 -8.78 -14.13
C MET A 144 -6.03 -9.39 -15.28
N GLY A 145 -6.82 -8.58 -16.00
CA GLY A 145 -7.58 -9.03 -17.16
C GLY A 145 -6.70 -9.60 -18.27
N ALA A 146 -5.60 -8.91 -18.61
CA ALA A 146 -4.63 -9.38 -19.60
C ALA A 146 -3.93 -10.67 -19.15
N THR A 147 -3.66 -10.83 -17.86
CA THR A 147 -3.07 -12.05 -17.29
C THR A 147 -4.03 -13.22 -17.43
N LEU A 148 -5.31 -13.04 -17.06
CA LEU A 148 -6.34 -14.07 -17.18
C LEU A 148 -6.56 -14.46 -18.64
N LEU A 149 -6.66 -13.49 -19.55
CA LEU A 149 -6.77 -13.74 -20.98
C LEU A 149 -5.56 -14.51 -21.51
N HIS A 150 -4.34 -14.12 -21.13
CA HIS A 150 -3.12 -14.81 -21.54
C HIS A 150 -3.09 -16.26 -21.05
N VAL A 151 -3.47 -16.51 -19.79
CA VAL A 151 -3.57 -17.86 -19.24
C VAL A 151 -4.62 -18.68 -20.00
N ALA A 152 -5.79 -18.12 -20.29
CA ALA A 152 -6.85 -18.79 -21.04
C ALA A 152 -6.39 -19.17 -22.45
N VAL A 153 -5.77 -18.24 -23.18
CA VAL A 153 -5.24 -18.48 -24.54
C VAL A 153 -4.13 -19.53 -24.55
N LYS A 154 -3.28 -19.54 -23.52
CA LYS A 154 -2.14 -20.49 -23.41
C LYS A 154 -2.47 -21.78 -22.66
N ALA A 155 -3.67 -21.95 -22.14
CA ALA A 155 -4.06 -23.14 -21.39
C ALA A 155 -3.83 -24.46 -22.16
N PRO A 156 -4.14 -24.56 -23.47
CA PRO A 156 -3.87 -25.79 -24.24
C PRO A 156 -2.37 -26.10 -24.36
N ASP A 157 -1.53 -25.07 -24.56
CA ASP A 157 -0.07 -25.21 -24.65
C ASP A 157 0.51 -25.69 -23.31
N ILE A 158 0.04 -25.08 -22.22
CA ILE A 158 0.41 -25.47 -20.84
C ILE A 158 0.00 -26.92 -20.58
N ALA A 159 -1.25 -27.29 -20.85
CA ALA A 159 -1.76 -28.63 -20.61
C ALA A 159 -1.01 -29.71 -21.43
N ARG A 160 -0.73 -29.44 -22.71
CA ARG A 160 0.06 -30.34 -23.57
C ARG A 160 1.46 -30.57 -23.04
N HIS A 161 2.09 -29.54 -22.49
CA HIS A 161 3.44 -29.63 -21.94
C HIS A 161 3.48 -30.46 -20.64
N TRP A 162 2.48 -30.33 -19.77
CA TRP A 162 2.42 -31.04 -18.49
C TRP A 162 2.09 -32.53 -18.60
N ARG A 163 1.38 -32.93 -19.66
CA ARG A 163 1.07 -34.36 -19.91
C ARG A 163 2.24 -35.16 -20.46
N ARG A 164 3.31 -34.51 -20.95
CA ARG A 164 4.48 -35.18 -21.54
C ARG A 164 5.60 -35.33 -20.51
N ARG A 165 5.76 -36.52 -19.92
CA ARG A 165 6.99 -36.93 -19.22
C ARG A 165 8.08 -37.19 -20.27
N ARG A 166 8.91 -36.19 -20.58
CA ARG A 166 10.13 -36.37 -21.38
C ARG A 166 11.37 -36.14 -20.52
N ALA A 167 12.43 -36.87 -20.84
CA ALA A 167 13.76 -36.57 -20.34
C ALA A 167 14.10 -35.12 -20.68
N ASP A 168 14.64 -34.40 -19.70
CA ASP A 168 14.85 -32.96 -19.75
C ASP A 168 16.36 -32.69 -19.68
N PRO A 169 17.05 -32.64 -20.84
CA PRO A 169 18.51 -32.49 -20.88
C PRO A 169 18.98 -31.18 -20.23
N ASP A 170 18.12 -30.15 -20.22
CA ASP A 170 18.41 -28.84 -19.64
C ASP A 170 17.99 -28.73 -18.15
N ALA A 171 17.65 -29.84 -17.49
CA ALA A 171 17.15 -29.85 -16.11
C ALA A 171 18.12 -29.20 -15.10
N ALA A 172 19.43 -29.41 -15.25
CA ALA A 172 20.45 -28.83 -14.37
C ALA A 172 20.52 -27.31 -14.53
N ASP A 173 20.64 -26.83 -15.77
CA ASP A 173 20.71 -25.40 -16.10
C ASP A 173 19.44 -24.66 -15.69
N ARG A 174 18.25 -25.26 -15.92
CA ARG A 174 16.97 -24.68 -15.49
C ARG A 174 16.85 -24.63 -13.97
N ARG A 175 17.28 -25.66 -13.26
CA ARG A 175 17.32 -25.63 -11.78
C ARG A 175 18.24 -24.51 -11.29
N SER A 176 19.39 -24.31 -11.94
CA SER A 176 20.31 -23.21 -11.61
C SER A 176 19.65 -21.85 -11.82
N LEU A 177 19.02 -21.62 -12.98
CA LEU A 177 18.27 -20.39 -13.26
C LEU A 177 17.15 -20.14 -12.23
N LEU A 178 16.30 -21.13 -11.99
CA LEU A 178 15.18 -21.01 -11.06
C LEU A 178 15.64 -20.79 -9.62
N ARG A 179 16.75 -21.42 -9.21
CA ARG A 179 17.39 -21.15 -7.91
C ARG A 179 17.95 -19.73 -7.86
N GLY A 180 18.59 -19.25 -8.91
CA GLY A 180 19.10 -17.87 -8.99
C GLY A 180 17.99 -16.83 -8.89
N VAL A 181 16.91 -17.01 -9.66
CA VAL A 181 15.71 -16.14 -9.62
C VAL A 181 15.04 -16.22 -8.24
N GLY A 182 14.88 -17.43 -7.69
CA GLY A 182 14.32 -17.64 -6.36
C GLY A 182 15.18 -17.03 -5.25
N ALA A 183 16.51 -17.13 -5.35
CA ALA A 183 17.44 -16.52 -4.40
C ALA A 183 17.40 -14.99 -4.50
N ALA A 184 17.38 -14.42 -5.72
CA ALA A 184 17.22 -12.98 -5.92
C ALA A 184 15.89 -12.49 -5.31
N ALA A 185 14.78 -13.17 -5.58
CA ALA A 185 13.48 -12.89 -4.97
C ALA A 185 13.49 -13.02 -3.43
N GLY A 186 14.17 -14.04 -2.90
CA GLY A 186 14.33 -14.26 -1.47
C GLY A 186 15.13 -13.15 -0.79
N VAL A 187 16.28 -12.78 -1.36
CA VAL A 187 17.10 -11.65 -0.87
C VAL A 187 16.29 -10.36 -0.92
N LEU A 188 15.61 -10.09 -2.03
CA LEU A 188 14.81 -8.88 -2.19
C LEU A 188 13.65 -8.83 -1.18
N THR A 189 12.99 -9.96 -0.93
CA THR A 189 12.01 -10.09 0.17
C THR A 189 12.67 -9.77 1.51
N LEU A 190 13.82 -10.36 1.84
CA LEU A 190 14.48 -10.16 3.13
C LEU A 190 14.89 -8.70 3.37
N VAL A 191 15.47 -8.03 2.37
CA VAL A 191 15.96 -6.64 2.50
C VAL A 191 14.84 -5.60 2.42
N THR A 192 13.63 -5.98 2.02
CA THR A 192 12.45 -5.08 1.96
C THR A 192 11.42 -5.37 3.04
N ALA A 193 11.28 -6.63 3.48
CA ALA A 193 10.26 -7.04 4.46
C ALA A 193 10.39 -6.33 5.81
N GLY A 194 11.60 -5.93 6.23
CA GLY A 194 11.78 -5.19 7.47
C GLY A 194 11.16 -3.78 7.47
N GLN A 195 10.72 -3.27 6.31
CA GLN A 195 9.91 -2.04 6.25
C GLN A 195 8.52 -2.24 6.87
N SER A 196 8.01 -3.47 6.85
CA SER A 196 6.68 -3.81 7.36
C SER A 196 6.72 -4.75 8.57
N VAL A 197 7.79 -5.53 8.73
CA VAL A 197 7.99 -6.50 9.82
C VAL A 197 9.03 -5.97 10.81
N PRO A 198 8.62 -5.57 12.03
CA PRO A 198 9.56 -4.99 13.01
C PRO A 198 10.78 -5.86 13.31
N ALA A 199 10.61 -7.19 13.36
CA ALA A 199 11.69 -8.15 13.64
C ALA A 199 12.78 -8.19 12.55
N LEU A 200 12.46 -7.78 11.32
CA LEU A 200 13.39 -7.83 10.18
C LEU A 200 14.02 -6.47 9.88
N ARG A 201 13.78 -5.44 10.71
CA ARG A 201 14.33 -4.09 10.53
C ARG A 201 15.85 -4.03 10.37
N PRO A 202 16.68 -4.80 11.11
CA PRO A 202 18.14 -4.75 10.93
C PRO A 202 18.60 -5.11 9.51
N LEU A 203 17.76 -5.81 8.74
CA LEU A 203 18.06 -6.29 7.40
C LEU A 203 17.66 -5.27 6.30
N THR A 204 17.00 -4.16 6.64
CA THR A 204 16.57 -3.17 5.64
C THR A 204 17.67 -2.22 5.22
N LEU A 205 18.55 -2.70 4.33
CA LEU A 205 19.63 -1.89 3.77
C LEU A 205 19.11 -0.83 2.77
N LEU A 206 18.01 -1.15 2.05
CA LEU A 206 17.46 -0.34 0.96
C LEU A 206 16.15 0.40 1.32
N ALA A 207 15.82 0.53 2.60
CA ALA A 207 14.60 1.25 2.98
C ALA A 207 14.75 2.76 2.73
N PRO A 208 13.96 3.39 1.83
CA PRO A 208 14.00 4.85 1.62
C PRO A 208 13.70 5.67 2.88
N ARG A 209 13.12 5.07 3.92
CA ARG A 209 12.84 5.73 5.20
C ARG A 209 13.29 4.89 6.38
N ARG A 210 14.23 5.43 7.16
CA ARG A 210 14.67 4.88 8.44
C ARG A 210 13.94 5.60 9.58
N PRO A 211 13.13 4.91 10.40
CA PRO A 211 12.47 5.51 11.57
C PRO A 211 13.47 6.18 12.52
N ASP A 212 14.67 5.61 12.62
CA ASP A 212 15.75 6.02 13.51
C ASP A 212 16.31 7.42 13.15
N ALA A 213 16.15 7.84 11.89
CA ALA A 213 16.55 9.16 11.41
C ALA A 213 15.47 10.24 11.63
N SER A 214 14.33 9.90 12.24
CA SER A 214 13.24 10.84 12.48
C SER A 214 13.22 11.33 13.93
N ALA A 215 12.96 12.62 14.13
CA ALA A 215 13.03 13.27 15.45
C ALA A 215 12.12 12.66 16.54
N GLN A 216 11.05 11.96 16.15
CA GLN A 216 10.15 11.27 17.09
C GLN A 216 10.05 9.76 16.84
N GLY A 217 11.02 9.17 16.14
CA GLY A 217 11.05 7.72 15.86
C GLY A 217 9.96 7.22 14.91
N VAL A 218 9.28 8.12 14.18
CA VAL A 218 8.31 7.83 13.13
C VAL A 218 8.66 8.60 11.86
N PRO A 219 8.75 7.96 10.67
CA PRO A 219 8.99 8.70 9.44
C PRO A 219 7.87 9.69 9.09
N VAL A 220 8.26 10.83 8.51
CA VAL A 220 7.33 11.87 8.04
C VAL A 220 7.02 11.65 6.56
N ASN A 221 5.75 11.45 6.22
CA ASN A 221 5.31 11.31 4.82
C ASN A 221 5.21 12.64 4.08
N ARG A 222 4.67 13.65 4.76
CA ARG A 222 4.46 15.01 4.25
C ARG A 222 4.70 16.00 5.37
N THR A 223 5.57 16.98 5.17
CA THR A 223 5.91 17.98 6.21
C THR A 223 4.79 19.01 6.37
N ALA A 224 4.80 19.75 7.48
CA ALA A 224 3.91 20.89 7.71
C ALA A 224 4.11 21.98 6.65
N ALA A 225 5.36 22.21 6.22
CA ALA A 225 5.68 23.13 5.14
C ALA A 225 5.06 22.68 3.80
N GLN A 226 5.24 21.42 3.41
CA GLN A 226 4.62 20.86 2.19
C GLN A 226 3.08 20.86 2.23
N ALA A 227 2.50 20.85 3.42
CA ALA A 227 1.06 20.93 3.64
C ALA A 227 0.53 22.36 3.73
N GLY A 228 1.40 23.38 3.71
CA GLY A 228 1.00 24.78 3.84
C GLY A 228 0.50 25.17 5.23
N VAL A 229 0.85 24.40 6.27
CA VAL A 229 0.38 24.57 7.65
C VAL A 229 1.50 24.92 8.64
N GLY A 230 2.70 25.25 8.13
CA GLY A 230 3.86 25.58 8.96
C GLY A 230 3.70 26.84 9.85
N ARG A 231 2.65 27.64 9.64
CA ARG A 231 2.34 28.86 10.42
C ARG A 231 1.08 28.74 11.28
N LEU A 232 0.67 27.52 11.63
CA LEU A 232 -0.51 27.31 12.46
C LEU A 232 -0.29 27.96 13.85
N ALA A 233 -0.96 29.08 14.10
CA ALA A 233 -0.88 29.79 15.38
C ALA A 233 -1.66 29.03 16.45
N VAL A 234 -0.93 28.41 17.38
CA VAL A 234 -1.45 27.48 18.40
C VAL A 234 -2.41 28.20 19.35
N GLU A 235 -2.11 29.45 19.66
CA GLU A 235 -2.85 30.31 20.58
C GLU A 235 -4.27 30.57 20.06
N ARG A 236 -4.41 30.62 18.72
CA ARG A 236 -5.69 30.78 18.02
C ARG A 236 -6.31 29.47 17.58
N TRP A 237 -5.57 28.36 17.67
CA TRP A 237 -6.07 27.06 17.27
C TRP A 237 -7.16 26.61 18.23
N ARG A 238 -8.23 26.04 17.67
CA ARG A 238 -9.31 25.41 18.41
C ARG A 238 -9.67 24.11 17.71
N LEU A 239 -9.97 23.07 18.48
CA LEU A 239 -10.68 21.90 18.00
C LEU A 239 -12.17 22.19 18.07
N VAL A 240 -12.86 22.14 16.94
CA VAL A 240 -14.33 22.27 16.89
C VAL A 240 -14.93 20.89 16.67
N VAL A 241 -15.78 20.45 17.59
CA VAL A 241 -16.52 19.18 17.49
C VAL A 241 -17.97 19.52 17.19
N LEU A 242 -18.40 19.24 15.96
CA LEU A 242 -19.75 19.49 15.46
C LEU A 242 -20.60 18.23 15.65
N GLY A 243 -21.75 18.38 16.29
CA GLY A 243 -22.74 17.34 16.57
C GLY A 243 -23.97 17.95 17.23
N PRO A 244 -24.93 17.14 17.71
CA PRO A 244 -26.15 17.64 18.34
C PRO A 244 -25.92 18.63 19.49
N ARG A 245 -24.81 18.48 20.22
CA ARG A 245 -24.34 19.41 21.26
C ARG A 245 -22.91 19.88 20.94
N GLY A 246 -22.73 20.51 19.79
CA GLY A 246 -21.42 20.96 19.32
C GLY A 246 -20.70 21.89 20.29
N TYR A 247 -19.37 21.81 20.32
CA TYR A 247 -18.52 22.62 21.20
C TYR A 247 -17.14 22.86 20.58
N ALA A 248 -16.36 23.75 21.18
CA ALA A 248 -14.98 24.00 20.82
C ALA A 248 -14.06 23.84 22.04
N LEU A 249 -12.82 23.42 21.82
CA LEU A 249 -11.78 23.31 22.83
C LEU A 249 -10.50 24.02 22.37
N THR A 250 -9.90 24.77 23.26
CA THR A 250 -8.48 25.17 23.22
C THR A 250 -7.58 23.95 23.36
N LEU A 251 -6.28 24.13 23.06
CA LEU A 251 -5.30 23.08 23.28
C LEU A 251 -5.16 22.73 24.76
N ASP A 252 -5.24 23.71 25.66
CA ASP A 252 -5.08 23.48 27.09
C ASP A 252 -6.30 22.76 27.70
N GLU A 253 -7.51 23.12 27.28
CA GLU A 253 -8.72 22.35 27.65
C GLU A 253 -8.64 20.91 27.13
N LEU A 254 -8.11 20.69 25.93
CA LEU A 254 -7.93 19.35 25.37
C LEU A 254 -6.89 18.52 26.13
N ARG A 255 -5.83 19.16 26.65
CA ARG A 255 -4.82 18.53 27.52
C ARG A 255 -5.38 18.18 28.90
N ALA A 256 -6.34 18.96 29.40
CA ALA A 256 -6.99 18.73 30.69
C ALA A 256 -8.01 17.57 30.67
N LEU A 257 -8.47 17.15 29.49
CA LEU A 257 -9.31 15.95 29.36
C LEU A 257 -8.54 14.66 29.71
N PRO A 258 -9.22 13.56 30.08
CA PRO A 258 -8.58 12.26 30.29
C PRO A 258 -7.71 11.83 29.09
N GLN A 259 -6.43 11.58 29.37
CA GLN A 259 -5.46 11.16 28.36
C GLN A 259 -5.33 9.64 28.35
N HIS A 260 -5.26 9.05 27.15
CA HIS A 260 -5.11 7.62 26.94
C HIS A 260 -3.93 7.34 26.02
N THR A 261 -3.19 6.26 26.32
CA THR A 261 -2.07 5.79 25.49
C THR A 261 -2.46 4.51 24.77
N ALA A 262 -2.19 4.45 23.47
CA ALA A 262 -2.36 3.26 22.65
C ALA A 262 -1.12 3.01 21.79
N ARG A 263 -0.61 1.77 21.81
CA ARG A 263 0.47 1.34 20.94
C ARG A 263 -0.08 0.86 19.60
N LEU A 264 0.05 1.69 18.56
CA LEU A 264 -0.54 1.43 17.24
C LEU A 264 0.50 1.53 16.12
N PRO A 265 0.38 0.67 15.08
CA PRO A 265 1.16 0.84 13.87
C PRO A 265 0.61 1.99 13.03
N ILE A 266 1.50 2.84 12.53
CA ILE A 266 1.22 3.66 11.34
C ILE A 266 1.86 2.96 10.14
N ALA A 267 1.06 2.69 9.12
CA ALA A 267 1.48 1.99 7.90
C ALA A 267 1.16 2.84 6.67
N CYS A 268 2.20 3.19 5.93
CA CYS A 268 2.08 4.04 4.75
C CYS A 268 1.79 3.21 3.50
N VAL A 269 1.07 3.81 2.55
CA VAL A 269 0.84 3.23 1.21
C VAL A 269 2.15 2.98 0.43
N GLU A 270 3.26 3.59 0.85
CA GLU A 270 4.60 3.40 0.27
C GLU A 270 5.31 2.14 0.78
N GLY A 271 4.72 1.39 1.73
CA GLY A 271 5.24 0.09 2.21
C GLY A 271 5.98 0.12 3.54
N TRP A 272 6.39 1.29 4.03
CA TRP A 272 6.97 1.43 5.36
C TRP A 272 5.91 1.49 6.46
N SER A 273 6.25 0.95 7.63
CA SER A 273 5.40 1.04 8.81
C SER A 273 6.20 1.03 10.11
N VAL A 274 5.66 1.67 11.14
CA VAL A 274 6.29 1.74 12.47
C VAL A 274 5.23 1.69 13.56
N SER A 275 5.51 0.93 14.61
CA SER A 275 4.69 0.94 15.82
C SER A 275 5.19 2.05 16.72
N ALA A 276 4.26 2.82 17.26
CA ALA A 276 4.56 3.94 18.14
C ALA A 276 3.52 4.02 19.26
N ASP A 277 3.89 4.69 20.34
CA ASP A 277 2.98 5.00 21.43
C ASP A 277 2.35 6.35 21.18
N TRP A 278 1.03 6.36 21.05
CA TRP A 278 0.24 7.55 20.80
C TRP A 278 -0.54 7.89 22.06
N THR A 279 -0.47 9.14 22.51
CA THR A 279 -1.22 9.61 23.68
C THR A 279 -2.11 10.78 23.31
N GLY A 280 -3.37 10.73 23.74
CA GLY A 280 -4.34 11.82 23.53
C GLY A 280 -5.73 11.47 24.06
N VAL A 281 -6.73 12.23 23.60
CA VAL A 281 -8.13 12.02 24.00
C VAL A 281 -8.75 10.95 23.11
N ARG A 282 -9.56 10.05 23.68
CA ARG A 282 -10.32 9.08 22.88
C ARG A 282 -11.35 9.79 22.02
N LEU A 283 -11.42 9.42 20.74
CA LEU A 283 -12.37 10.03 19.83
C LEU A 283 -13.81 9.83 20.28
N ARG A 284 -14.15 8.62 20.77
CA ARG A 284 -15.50 8.31 21.26
C ARG A 284 -15.95 9.25 22.39
N ASP A 285 -15.04 9.64 23.30
CA ASP A 285 -15.37 10.48 24.45
C ASP A 285 -15.69 11.92 23.98
N LEU A 286 -14.96 12.41 22.95
CA LEU A 286 -15.28 13.69 22.30
C LEU A 286 -16.65 13.66 21.61
N LEU A 287 -16.99 12.52 20.99
CA LEU A 287 -18.26 12.32 20.29
C LEU A 287 -19.44 12.19 21.27
N ASP A 288 -19.26 11.50 22.40
CA ASP A 288 -20.26 11.37 23.46
C ASP A 288 -20.61 12.73 24.05
N ARG A 289 -19.58 13.55 24.33
CA ARG A 289 -19.78 14.94 24.77
C ARG A 289 -20.58 15.76 23.74
N ALA A 290 -20.31 15.55 22.45
CA ALA A 290 -21.02 16.22 21.35
C ALA A 290 -22.44 15.67 21.12
N GLY A 291 -22.87 14.65 21.86
CA GLY A 291 -24.17 14.01 21.70
C GLY A 291 -24.31 13.18 20.43
N ALA A 292 -23.20 12.68 19.87
CA ALA A 292 -23.24 11.83 18.68
C ALA A 292 -23.95 10.49 18.97
N PRO A 293 -24.84 10.01 18.07
CA PRO A 293 -25.40 8.67 18.15
C PRO A 293 -24.31 7.57 18.11
N GLY A 294 -24.57 6.40 18.72
CA GLY A 294 -23.61 5.29 18.79
C GLY A 294 -23.11 4.81 17.42
N ASP A 295 -23.99 4.87 16.41
CA ASP A 295 -23.72 4.46 15.03
C ASP A 295 -23.26 5.61 14.11
N ALA A 296 -22.96 6.78 14.67
CA ALA A 296 -22.56 7.94 13.89
C ALA A 296 -21.31 7.70 13.04
N ARG A 297 -21.36 8.16 11.79
CA ARG A 297 -20.17 8.39 10.97
C ARG A 297 -19.61 9.77 11.29
N VAL A 298 -18.30 9.93 11.16
CA VAL A 298 -17.63 11.20 11.43
C VAL A 298 -16.70 11.59 10.29
N ARG A 299 -16.69 12.88 9.97
CA ARG A 299 -15.69 13.49 9.10
C ARG A 299 -14.69 14.26 9.95
N VAL A 300 -13.40 14.00 9.73
CA VAL A 300 -12.32 14.75 10.40
C VAL A 300 -11.63 15.64 9.37
N VAL A 301 -11.46 16.90 9.72
CA VAL A 301 -10.96 17.96 8.86
C VAL A 301 -9.61 18.47 9.37
N SER A 302 -8.67 18.59 8.44
CA SER A 302 -7.32 19.13 8.63
C SER A 302 -7.29 20.65 8.39
N ALA A 303 -6.31 21.33 8.97
CA ALA A 303 -5.96 22.72 8.64
C ALA A 303 -5.43 22.91 7.21
N GLN A 304 -5.13 21.82 6.49
CA GLN A 304 -4.70 21.88 5.09
C GLN A 304 -5.76 22.56 4.20
N SER A 305 -5.33 23.57 3.44
CA SER A 305 -6.20 24.29 2.50
C SER A 305 -6.44 23.55 1.17
N ARG A 306 -5.52 22.65 0.78
CA ARG A 306 -5.56 21.91 -0.49
C ARG A 306 -5.13 20.45 -0.30
N GLY A 307 -5.53 19.59 -1.23
CA GLY A 307 -5.12 18.19 -1.28
C GLY A 307 -6.21 17.19 -0.90
N ALA A 308 -6.08 15.96 -1.40
CA ALA A 308 -7.08 14.90 -1.28
C ALA A 308 -7.24 14.32 0.14
N TYR A 309 -6.32 14.65 1.06
CA TYR A 309 -6.32 14.15 2.45
C TYR A 309 -6.57 15.26 3.47
N ARG A 310 -7.17 16.38 3.05
CA ARG A 310 -7.65 17.41 3.97
C ARG A 310 -8.80 16.93 4.85
N THR A 311 -9.52 15.90 4.40
CA THR A 311 -10.62 15.28 5.11
C THR A 311 -10.47 13.76 5.10
N THR A 312 -10.94 13.11 6.15
CA THR A 312 -11.15 11.66 6.18
C THR A 312 -12.50 11.36 6.84
N GLU A 313 -13.15 10.28 6.43
CA GLU A 313 -14.43 9.84 7.00
C GLU A 313 -14.27 8.51 7.69
N MET A 314 -14.76 8.39 8.93
CA MET A 314 -14.72 7.19 9.74
C MET A 314 -16.13 6.70 10.02
N GLY A 315 -16.39 5.43 9.71
CA GLY A 315 -17.58 4.74 10.18
C GLY A 315 -17.54 4.49 11.70
N PRO A 316 -18.68 4.11 12.31
CA PRO A 316 -18.80 3.90 13.75
C PRO A 316 -17.77 2.91 14.31
N THR A 317 -17.43 1.85 13.56
CA THR A 317 -16.42 0.87 13.99
C THR A 317 -15.07 1.50 14.34
N TYR A 318 -14.66 2.56 13.63
CA TYR A 318 -13.43 3.29 13.95
C TYR A 318 -13.68 4.45 14.90
N ALA A 319 -14.78 5.19 14.70
CA ALA A 319 -15.12 6.37 15.49
C ALA A 319 -15.34 6.04 16.97
N ARG A 320 -15.86 4.84 17.26
CA ARG A 320 -16.15 4.34 18.60
C ARG A 320 -15.08 3.41 19.18
N ASP A 321 -14.05 3.06 18.40
CA ASP A 321 -12.98 2.17 18.88
C ASP A 321 -12.24 2.79 20.07
N GLY A 322 -12.07 2.02 21.14
CA GLY A 322 -11.38 2.48 22.36
C GLY A 322 -9.88 2.80 22.16
N LEU A 323 -9.28 2.38 21.05
CA LEU A 323 -7.91 2.72 20.65
C LEU A 323 -7.83 3.88 19.66
N THR A 324 -8.95 4.39 19.14
CA THR A 324 -8.92 5.56 18.26
C THR A 324 -8.74 6.83 19.09
N LEU A 325 -7.65 7.54 18.83
CA LEU A 325 -7.27 8.74 19.58
C LEU A 325 -7.21 9.96 18.66
N LEU A 326 -7.62 11.10 19.21
CA LEU A 326 -7.07 12.39 18.84
C LEU A 326 -5.76 12.57 19.62
N ALA A 327 -4.65 12.13 19.03
CA ALA A 327 -3.34 12.12 19.64
C ALA A 327 -2.74 13.54 19.71
N LEU A 328 -2.09 13.83 20.85
CA LEU A 328 -1.35 15.07 21.15
C LEU A 328 0.14 14.81 21.38
N ARG A 329 0.51 13.56 21.70
CA ARG A 329 1.88 13.12 21.91
C ARG A 329 2.18 11.86 21.10
N LEU A 330 3.45 11.72 20.75
CA LEU A 330 4.04 10.60 20.03
C LEU A 330 5.32 10.18 20.75
N ASN A 331 5.40 8.90 21.13
CA ASN A 331 6.54 8.29 21.82
C ASN A 331 6.98 9.11 23.05
N GLY A 332 6.01 9.49 23.88
CA GLY A 332 6.26 10.26 25.10
C GLY A 332 6.46 11.76 24.89
N SER A 333 6.68 12.26 23.66
CA SER A 333 6.92 13.68 23.39
C SER A 333 5.72 14.36 22.75
N VAL A 334 5.56 15.68 22.92
CA VAL A 334 4.56 16.47 22.18
C VAL A 334 4.75 16.27 20.67
N LEU A 335 3.66 16.19 19.90
CA LEU A 335 3.76 16.09 18.45
C LEU A 335 4.62 17.23 17.88
N SER A 336 5.49 16.91 16.93
CA SER A 336 6.15 17.91 16.10
C SER A 336 5.16 18.49 15.10
N PRO A 337 5.44 19.69 14.53
CA PRO A 337 4.67 20.23 13.42
C PRO A 337 4.49 19.21 12.29
N ASP A 338 5.53 18.46 11.93
CA ASP A 338 5.46 17.46 10.85
C ASP A 338 4.65 16.22 11.19
N HIS A 339 4.54 15.87 12.47
CA HIS A 339 3.69 14.78 12.93
C HIS A 339 2.23 15.17 13.18
N GLY A 340 1.88 16.44 12.99
CA GLY A 340 0.49 16.89 13.02
C GLY A 340 0.12 17.72 14.24
N PHE A 341 1.10 18.28 14.95
CA PHE A 341 0.85 19.22 16.03
C PHE A 341 -0.13 20.34 15.62
N PRO A 342 -1.11 20.70 16.47
CA PRO A 342 -1.27 20.28 17.87
C PRO A 342 -1.99 18.94 18.06
N ALA A 343 -2.73 18.46 17.06
CA ALA A 343 -3.53 17.25 17.18
C ALA A 343 -3.63 16.47 15.87
N ARG A 344 -3.61 15.13 15.97
CA ARG A 344 -3.80 14.22 14.83
C ARG A 344 -4.74 13.06 15.19
N ILE A 345 -5.37 12.46 14.20
CA ILE A 345 -6.03 11.17 14.35
C ILE A 345 -5.01 10.03 14.26
N ILE A 346 -5.23 9.02 15.10
CA ILE A 346 -4.70 7.67 14.93
C ILE A 346 -5.82 6.65 15.25
N ALA A 347 -6.11 5.78 14.30
CA ALA A 347 -7.08 4.68 14.43
C ALA A 347 -6.42 3.34 14.07
N PRO A 348 -6.77 2.23 14.74
CA PRO A 348 -6.21 0.92 14.45
C PRO A 348 -6.61 0.41 13.05
N ASN A 349 -5.78 -0.45 12.44
CA ASN A 349 -6.04 -1.12 11.15
C ASN A 349 -6.42 -0.19 9.96
N ARG A 350 -6.00 1.08 10.00
CA ARG A 350 -6.40 2.09 9.01
C ARG A 350 -5.21 2.58 8.19
N PRO A 351 -5.37 2.81 6.87
CA PRO A 351 -4.31 3.35 6.02
C PRO A 351 -3.70 4.63 6.59
N GLY A 352 -2.37 4.73 6.60
CA GLY A 352 -1.64 5.88 7.17
C GLY A 352 -2.02 7.22 6.54
N VAL A 353 -2.42 7.21 5.27
CA VAL A 353 -2.91 8.39 4.54
C VAL A 353 -4.25 8.92 5.08
N LEU A 354 -5.02 8.10 5.78
CA LEU A 354 -6.28 8.47 6.43
C LEU A 354 -6.11 8.88 7.91
N GLN A 355 -4.89 8.85 8.43
CA GLN A 355 -4.58 9.25 9.82
C GLN A 355 -4.33 10.76 9.87
N THR A 356 -5.41 11.54 9.71
CA THR A 356 -5.39 12.99 9.49
C THR A 356 -4.54 13.75 10.50
N LYS A 357 -3.67 14.62 9.99
CA LYS A 357 -2.81 15.51 10.78
C LYS A 357 -3.36 16.93 10.82
N TRP A 358 -2.94 17.72 11.82
CA TRP A 358 -3.34 19.12 11.98
C TRP A 358 -4.86 19.27 12.05
N VAL A 359 -5.50 18.45 12.88
CA VAL A 359 -6.96 18.39 12.98
C VAL A 359 -7.50 19.72 13.51
N THR A 360 -8.58 20.21 12.91
CA THR A 360 -9.27 21.44 13.34
C THR A 360 -10.76 21.19 13.61
N ARG A 361 -11.37 20.24 12.88
CA ARG A 361 -12.79 19.90 13.04
C ARG A 361 -13.03 18.39 13.06
N ILE A 362 -14.00 18.00 13.88
CA ILE A 362 -14.61 16.67 13.88
C ILE A 362 -16.11 16.89 13.70
N GLU A 363 -16.70 16.30 12.66
CA GLU A 363 -18.08 16.53 12.25
C GLU A 363 -18.85 15.21 12.34
N VAL A 364 -19.88 15.17 13.19
CA VAL A 364 -20.87 14.10 13.17
C VAL A 364 -21.68 14.25 11.89
N MET A 365 -21.65 13.22 11.04
CA MET A 365 -22.35 13.24 9.76
C MET A 365 -23.83 12.89 9.98
N ALA A 366 -24.72 13.62 9.31
CA ALA A 366 -26.12 13.21 9.21
C ALA A 366 -26.23 11.83 8.55
N ARG A 367 -27.26 11.08 8.94
CA ARG A 367 -27.56 9.76 8.36
C ARG A 367 -27.86 9.88 6.88
#